data_AF-A0A7C5CD81-F1
#
_entry.id   AF-A0A7C5CD81-F1
#
_cell.length_a   1.000
_cell.length_b   1.000
_cell.length_c   1.000
_cell.angle_alpha   90.00
_cell.angle_beta   90.00
_cell.angle_gamma   90.00
#
_symmetry.space_group_name_H-M   'P 1'
#
loop_
_entity.id
_entity.type
_entity.pdbx_description
1 polymer ?
#
loop_
_entity_poly.entity_id
_entity_poly.type
_entity_poly.pdbx_seq_one_letter_code
_entity_poly.pdbx_strand_id
1 'polypeptide(L)'
;EDNSAFVSGDRAAWQWRAMIRMPDAVDAELLEQVRATVLKKQAKKPDGAAPDGLARVGLETLVEGESLQTLFVGPYTDEAPVLADLHSKIMPEQGLTFAGKHHEIYLSDPRRVAPEKLRTILRQPVRKAAR
;
A
#
# COMPACT_ATOMS: atom_id res chain seq x y z
N GLU A 1 5.39 -9.46 13.34
CA GLU A 1 4.50 -8.28 13.38
C GLU A 1 3.14 -8.75 13.88
N ASP A 2 2.41 -7.88 14.57
CA ASP A 2 1.08 -8.14 15.11
C ASP A 2 0.01 -7.68 14.11
N ASN A 3 -0.78 -8.61 13.57
CA ASN A 3 -1.84 -8.34 12.60
C ASN A 3 -3.24 -8.30 13.26
N SER A 4 -3.32 -8.35 14.59
CA SER A 4 -4.59 -8.42 15.32
C SER A 4 -5.52 -7.24 15.04
N ALA A 5 -4.97 -6.03 14.88
CA ALA A 5 -5.72 -4.81 14.53
C ALA A 5 -6.37 -4.85 13.14
N PHE A 6 -5.75 -5.56 12.19
CA PHE A 6 -6.35 -5.76 10.88
C PHE A 6 -7.52 -6.76 10.97
N VAL A 7 -7.33 -7.85 11.72
CA VAL A 7 -8.36 -8.87 11.93
C VAL A 7 -9.55 -8.34 12.73
N SER A 8 -9.32 -7.48 13.73
CA SER A 8 -10.37 -6.88 14.56
C SER A 8 -11.09 -5.71 13.88
N GLY A 9 -10.59 -5.22 12.74
CA GLY A 9 -11.13 -4.07 12.04
C GLY A 9 -10.91 -2.73 12.75
N ASP A 10 -10.01 -2.67 13.74
CA ASP A 10 -9.66 -1.42 14.43
C ASP A 10 -8.77 -0.54 13.53
N ARG A 11 -9.43 0.21 12.64
CA ARG A 11 -8.79 1.12 11.68
C ARG A 11 -7.95 2.20 12.33
N ALA A 12 -8.22 2.57 13.59
CA ALA A 12 -7.46 3.60 14.28
C ALA A 12 -6.04 3.11 14.64
N ALA A 13 -5.87 1.79 14.81
CA ALA A 13 -4.58 1.18 15.10
C ALA A 13 -3.76 0.85 13.84
N TRP A 14 -4.29 1.10 12.64
CA TRP A 14 -3.63 0.73 11.39
C TRP A 14 -2.39 1.60 11.13
N GLN A 15 -1.29 0.92 10.82
CA GLN A 15 -0.08 1.53 10.31
C GLN A 15 0.05 1.22 8.82
N TRP A 16 0.18 2.27 8.01
CA TRP A 16 0.19 2.14 6.56
C TRP A 16 1.27 3.03 5.93
N ARG A 17 1.63 2.68 4.69
CA ARG A 17 2.53 3.48 3.85
C ARG A 17 1.93 3.54 2.44
N ALA A 18 1.61 4.75 2.00
CA ALA A 18 1.19 4.97 0.62
C ALA A 18 2.43 5.08 -0.27
N MET A 19 2.40 4.40 -1.42
CA MET A 19 3.53 4.36 -2.35
C MET A 19 3.08 4.60 -3.78
N ILE A 20 3.95 5.23 -4.57
CA ILE A 20 3.81 5.37 -6.02
C ILE A 20 5.12 4.87 -6.63
N ARG A 21 5.04 3.92 -7.56
CA ARG A 21 6.24 3.43 -8.25
C ARG A 21 6.84 4.57 -9.08
N MET A 22 8.13 4.81 -8.90
CA MET A 22 8.90 5.77 -9.69
C MET A 22 9.74 5.07 -10.77
N PRO A 23 10.03 5.75 -11.90
CA PRO A 23 11.07 5.31 -12.83
C PRO A 23 12.45 5.26 -12.16
N ASP A 24 13.33 4.39 -12.64
CA ASP A 24 14.66 4.17 -12.07
C ASP A 24 15.58 5.40 -12.11
N ALA A 25 15.29 6.35 -13.01
CA ALA A 25 16.02 7.63 -13.11
C ALA A 25 15.70 8.61 -11.96
N VAL A 26 14.72 8.32 -11.11
CA VAL A 26 14.36 9.18 -9.98
C VAL A 26 15.20 8.81 -8.77
N ASP A 27 16.06 9.72 -8.36
CA ASP A 27 16.95 9.57 -7.21
C ASP A 27 16.66 10.60 -6.10
N ALA A 28 17.42 10.50 -5.02
CA ALA A 28 17.28 11.37 -3.85
C ALA A 28 17.57 12.85 -4.18
N GLU A 29 18.48 13.12 -5.11
CA GLU A 29 18.79 14.49 -5.51
C GLU A 29 17.60 15.13 -6.23
N LEU A 30 17.02 14.41 -7.20
CA LEU A 30 15.83 14.87 -7.92
C LEU A 30 14.65 15.08 -6.97
N LEU A 31 14.45 14.18 -5.99
CA LEU A 31 13.39 14.35 -4.98
C LEU A 31 13.55 15.67 -4.22
N GLU A 32 14.75 16.01 -3.77
CA GLU A 32 14.99 17.24 -3.01
C GLU A 32 14.85 18.50 -3.88
N GLN A 33 15.27 18.45 -5.14
CA GLN A 33 15.03 19.53 -6.11
C GLN A 33 13.52 19.78 -6.32
N VAL A 34 12.74 18.71 -6.46
CA VAL A 34 11.27 18.79 -6.60
C VAL A 34 10.64 19.32 -5.32
N ARG A 35 11.09 18.86 -4.14
CA ARG A 35 10.62 19.36 -2.83
C ARG A 35 10.82 20.86 -2.70
N ALA A 36 12.01 21.36 -3.01
CA ALA A 36 12.32 22.79 -2.97
C ALA A 36 11.44 23.59 -3.96
N THR A 37 11.18 23.03 -5.14
CA THR A 37 10.29 23.64 -6.14
C THR A 37 8.84 23.75 -5.64
N VAL A 38 8.33 22.69 -5.01
CA VAL A 38 6.98 22.69 -4.41
C VAL A 38 6.89 23.74 -3.31
N LEU A 39 7.86 23.80 -2.40
CA LEU A 39 7.89 24.79 -1.32
C LEU A 39 7.91 26.22 -1.86
N LYS A 40 8.77 26.52 -2.85
CA LYS A 40 8.80 27.84 -3.52
C LYS A 40 7.48 28.20 -4.19
N LYS A 41 6.81 27.23 -4.83
CA LYS A 41 5.51 27.45 -5.47
C LYS A 41 4.40 27.73 -4.45
N GLN A 42 4.41 27.02 -3.32
CA GLN A 42 3.41 27.23 -2.27
C GLN A 42 3.60 28.59 -1.60
N ALA A 43 4.83 28.98 -1.27
CA ALA A 43 5.12 30.29 -0.66
C ALA A 43 4.68 31.51 -1.50
N LYS A 44 4.42 31.33 -2.80
CA LYS A 44 3.90 32.39 -3.69
C LYS A 44 2.38 32.52 -3.66
N LYS A 45 1.65 31.58 -3.06
CA LYS A 45 0.20 31.62 -2.96
C LYS A 45 -0.23 32.44 -1.73
N PRO A 46 -1.34 33.21 -1.81
CA PRO A 46 -1.82 34.02 -0.69
C PRO A 46 -1.99 33.23 0.63
N ASP A 47 -2.45 31.99 0.55
CA ASP A 47 -2.63 31.06 1.68
C ASP A 47 -1.64 29.88 1.62
N GLY A 48 -0.43 30.17 1.15
CA GLY A 48 0.58 29.21 0.78
C GLY A 48 1.26 28.48 1.94
N ALA A 49 0.62 27.44 2.47
CA ALA A 49 1.29 26.51 3.39
C ALA A 49 2.00 25.37 2.63
N ALA A 50 3.11 24.87 3.19
CA ALA A 50 3.68 23.61 2.76
C ALA A 50 2.61 22.50 2.90
N PRO A 51 2.46 21.58 1.94
CA PRO A 51 1.52 20.48 2.06
C PRO A 51 1.83 19.67 3.32
N ASP A 52 0.79 19.32 4.08
CA ASP A 52 0.97 18.45 5.23
C ASP A 52 1.58 17.12 4.78
N GLY A 53 2.55 16.66 5.57
CA GLY A 53 3.30 15.44 5.29
C GLY A 53 4.32 15.51 4.16
N LEU A 54 4.56 16.67 3.52
CA LEU A 54 5.63 16.78 2.52
C LEU A 54 6.97 16.26 3.06
N ALA A 55 7.33 16.61 4.30
CA ALA A 55 8.56 16.14 4.96
C ALA A 55 8.63 14.62 5.17
N ARG A 56 7.49 13.91 5.12
CA ARG A 56 7.42 12.44 5.24
C ARG A 56 7.56 11.72 3.89
N VAL A 57 7.53 12.47 2.77
CA VAL A 57 7.72 11.90 1.43
C VAL A 57 9.20 11.57 1.23
N GLY A 58 9.49 10.31 0.91
CA GLY A 58 10.82 9.79 0.64
C GLY A 58 10.82 8.79 -0.51
N LEU A 59 12.02 8.41 -0.96
CA LEU A 59 12.23 7.31 -1.90
C LEU A 59 12.64 6.05 -1.12
N GLU A 60 12.09 4.92 -1.53
CA GLU A 60 12.38 3.62 -0.95
C GLU A 60 12.35 2.55 -2.03
N THR A 61 13.31 1.63 -1.98
CA THR A 61 13.29 0.42 -2.81
C THR A 61 12.49 -0.65 -2.10
N LEU A 62 11.37 -1.06 -2.69
CA LEU A 62 10.56 -2.16 -2.19
C LEU A 62 10.94 -3.47 -2.90
N VAL A 63 11.56 -4.39 -2.17
CA VAL A 63 11.85 -5.75 -2.63
C VAL A 63 10.88 -6.71 -1.95
N GLU A 64 9.72 -6.95 -2.57
CA GLU A 64 8.66 -7.76 -1.96
C GLU A 64 8.96 -9.26 -1.94
N GLY A 65 9.75 -9.75 -2.89
CA GLY A 65 10.01 -11.17 -3.07
C GLY A 65 8.79 -11.95 -3.57
N GLU A 66 8.77 -13.25 -3.29
CA GLU A 66 7.66 -14.14 -3.65
C GLU A 66 6.38 -13.69 -2.94
N SER A 67 5.28 -13.62 -3.68
CA SER A 67 4.00 -13.14 -3.17
C SER A 67 2.84 -13.91 -3.78
N LEU A 68 1.79 -14.10 -2.99
CA LEU A 68 0.48 -14.47 -3.52
C LEU A 68 -0.30 -13.19 -3.82
N GLN A 69 -1.02 -13.17 -4.94
CA GLN A 69 -1.86 -12.03 -5.30
C GLN A 69 -3.18 -12.46 -5.93
N THR A 70 -4.21 -11.64 -5.74
CA THR A 70 -5.51 -11.80 -6.40
C THR A 70 -6.10 -10.44 -6.76
N LEU A 71 -6.91 -10.41 -7.82
CA LEU A 71 -7.71 -9.23 -8.15
C LEU A 71 -9.03 -9.30 -7.36
N PHE A 72 -9.24 -8.34 -6.47
CA PHE A 72 -10.52 -8.13 -5.83
C PHE A 72 -11.34 -7.08 -6.60
N VAL A 73 -12.63 -7.38 -6.78
CA VAL A 73 -13.60 -6.46 -7.40
C VAL A 73 -14.75 -6.26 -6.43
N GLY A 74 -14.90 -5.03 -5.93
CA GLY A 74 -15.88 -4.70 -4.90
C GLY A 74 -15.37 -3.62 -3.92
N PRO A 75 -16.21 -3.24 -2.94
CA PRO A 75 -15.84 -2.25 -1.94
C PRO A 75 -14.75 -2.78 -0.99
N TYR A 76 -13.83 -1.92 -0.55
CA TYR A 76 -12.72 -2.30 0.34
C TYR A 76 -13.16 -2.93 1.66
N THR A 77 -14.39 -2.66 2.12
CA THR A 77 -14.95 -3.30 3.33
C THR A 77 -15.17 -4.79 3.19
N ASP A 78 -15.21 -5.30 1.95
CA ASP A 78 -15.67 -6.65 1.65
C ASP A 78 -14.50 -7.56 1.22
N GLU A 79 -13.26 -7.09 1.31
CA GLU A 79 -12.07 -7.86 0.93
C GLU A 79 -11.63 -8.87 2.01
N ALA A 80 -12.06 -8.67 3.27
CA ALA A 80 -11.65 -9.50 4.41
C ALA A 80 -11.87 -11.02 4.22
N PRO A 81 -12.99 -11.50 3.64
CA PRO A 81 -13.16 -12.92 3.35
C PRO A 81 -12.13 -13.48 2.36
N VAL A 82 -11.71 -12.68 1.38
CA VAL A 82 -10.70 -13.09 0.38
C VAL A 82 -9.34 -13.25 1.05
N LEU A 83 -8.97 -12.33 1.94
CA LEU A 83 -7.73 -12.42 2.71
C LEU A 83 -7.76 -13.57 3.71
N ALA A 84 -8.90 -13.79 4.38
CA ALA A 84 -9.06 -14.91 5.29
C ALA A 84 -8.87 -16.26 4.58
N ASP A 85 -9.44 -16.45 3.38
CA ASP A 85 -9.26 -17.67 2.59
C ASP A 85 -7.80 -17.86 2.15
N LEU A 86 -7.16 -16.78 1.69
CA LEU A 86 -5.74 -16.76 1.33
C LEU A 86 -4.84 -17.20 2.49
N HIS A 87 -5.06 -16.62 3.68
CA HIS A 87 -4.22 -16.84 4.86
C HIS A 87 -4.48 -18.18 5.54
N SER A 88 -5.74 -18.62 5.62
CA SER A 88 -6.12 -19.80 6.40
C SER A 88 -6.16 -21.11 5.60
N LYS A 89 -6.23 -21.05 4.27
CA LYS A 89 -6.30 -22.25 3.41
C LYS A 89 -5.16 -22.30 2.41
N ILE A 90 -5.11 -21.33 1.50
CA ILE A 90 -4.20 -21.38 0.34
C ILE A 90 -2.72 -21.36 0.76
N MET A 91 -2.34 -20.49 1.69
CA MET A 91 -0.97 -20.41 2.19
C MET A 91 -0.52 -21.73 2.87
N PRO A 92 -1.26 -22.27 3.87
CA PRO A 92 -0.94 -23.56 4.48
C PRO A 92 -0.88 -24.73 3.50
N GLU A 93 -1.84 -24.84 2.58
CA GLU A 93 -1.90 -25.93 1.58
C GLU A 93 -0.66 -25.95 0.68
N GLN A 94 -0.05 -24.80 0.43
CA GLN A 94 1.17 -24.65 -0.38
C GLN A 94 2.47 -24.69 0.44
N GLY A 95 2.38 -24.92 1.76
CA GLY A 95 3.52 -24.89 2.68
C GLY A 95 4.15 -23.50 2.76
N LEU A 96 3.34 -22.45 2.71
CA LEU A 96 3.75 -21.05 2.75
C LEU A 96 3.34 -20.39 4.07
N THR A 97 4.12 -19.38 4.48
CA THR A 97 3.83 -18.50 5.61
C THR A 97 4.18 -17.06 5.27
N PHE A 98 3.82 -16.12 6.15
CA PHE A 98 4.03 -14.69 5.96
C PHE A 98 5.52 -14.33 5.83
N ALA A 99 5.83 -13.43 4.88
CA ALA A 99 7.18 -12.89 4.67
C ALA A 99 7.25 -11.35 4.67
N GLY A 100 6.13 -10.66 4.87
CA GLY A 100 6.08 -9.20 4.84
C GLY A 100 4.67 -8.65 5.05
N LYS A 101 4.56 -7.34 4.89
CA LYS A 101 3.31 -6.58 5.06
C LYS A 101 2.34 -6.88 3.92
N HIS A 102 1.04 -6.87 4.24
CA HIS A 102 -0.02 -6.86 3.23
C HIS A 102 0.13 -5.62 2.34
N HIS A 103 -0.07 -5.80 1.04
CA HIS A 103 0.09 -4.77 0.03
C HIS A 103 -1.13 -4.72 -0.89
N GLU A 104 -1.72 -3.53 -0.99
CA GLU A 104 -2.84 -3.25 -1.87
C GLU A 104 -2.42 -2.33 -3.01
N ILE A 105 -2.79 -2.68 -4.24
CA ILE A 105 -2.61 -1.82 -5.41
C ILE A 105 -3.99 -1.40 -5.91
N TYR A 106 -4.36 -0.15 -5.64
CA TYR A 106 -5.61 0.44 -6.06
C TYR A 106 -5.57 0.82 -7.54
N LEU A 107 -6.31 0.08 -8.38
CA LEU A 107 -6.35 0.32 -9.83
C LEU A 107 -7.46 1.32 -10.21
N SER A 108 -8.40 1.58 -9.30
CA SER A 108 -9.58 2.42 -9.51
C SER A 108 -9.50 3.68 -8.66
N ASP A 109 -9.98 4.81 -9.19
CA ASP A 109 -10.20 6.03 -8.39
C ASP A 109 -11.58 5.94 -7.71
N PRO A 110 -11.65 5.82 -6.38
CA PRO A 110 -12.92 5.66 -5.66
C PRO A 110 -13.84 6.89 -5.76
N ARG A 111 -13.34 8.03 -6.22
CA ARG A 111 -14.17 9.22 -6.48
C ARG A 111 -14.89 9.17 -7.83
N ARG A 112 -14.53 8.22 -8.69
CA ARG A 112 -14.99 8.13 -10.09
C ARG A 112 -15.68 6.81 -10.42
N VAL A 113 -15.48 5.78 -9.62
CA VAL A 113 -15.94 4.42 -9.86
C VAL A 113 -16.86 3.99 -8.72
N ALA A 114 -18.00 3.39 -9.06
CA ALA A 114 -18.95 2.88 -8.07
C ALA A 114 -18.30 1.77 -7.23
N PRO A 115 -18.61 1.65 -5.92
CA PRO A 115 -17.93 0.72 -5.01
C PRO A 115 -17.86 -0.73 -5.49
N GLU A 116 -18.93 -1.24 -6.09
CA GLU A 116 -19.05 -2.60 -6.62
C GLU A 116 -18.19 -2.86 -7.87
N LYS A 117 -17.60 -1.82 -8.46
CA LYS A 117 -16.71 -1.89 -9.62
C LYS A 117 -15.26 -1.52 -9.30
N LEU A 118 -14.96 -1.20 -8.03
CA LEU A 118 -13.58 -0.92 -7.62
C LEU A 118 -12.73 -2.16 -7.81
N ARG A 119 -11.52 -1.95 -8.32
CA ARG A 119 -10.53 -2.99 -8.60
C ARG A 119 -9.29 -2.75 -7.76
N THR A 120 -8.95 -3.71 -6.94
CA THR A 120 -7.76 -3.70 -6.07
C THR A 120 -7.00 -5.00 -6.23
N ILE A 121 -5.69 -4.94 -6.44
CA ILE A 121 -4.85 -6.13 -6.29
C ILE A 121 -4.54 -6.27 -4.81
N LEU A 122 -4.94 -7.39 -4.22
CA LEU A 122 -4.55 -7.79 -2.88
C LEU A 122 -3.30 -8.67 -3.01
N ARG A 123 -2.24 -8.33 -2.29
CA ARG A 123 -0.95 -9.04 -2.36
C ARG A 123 -0.40 -9.30 -0.97
N GLN A 124 0.01 -10.55 -0.74
CA GLN A 124 0.67 -10.99 0.48
C GLN A 124 2.05 -11.56 0.15
N PRO A 125 3.15 -10.93 0.60
CA PRO A 125 4.48 -11.53 0.57
C PRO A 125 4.54 -12.82 1.38
N VAL A 126 5.14 -13.86 0.81
CA VAL A 126 5.18 -15.22 1.36
C VAL A 126 6.60 -15.81 1.31
N ARG A 127 6.82 -16.82 2.16
CA ARG A 127 8.02 -17.66 2.18
C ARG A 127 7.63 -19.08 2.55
N LYS A 128 8.52 -20.06 2.33
CA LYS A 128 8.29 -21.43 2.78
C LYS A 128 8.15 -21.50 4.30
N ALA A 129 7.16 -22.25 4.77
CA ALA A 129 7.06 -22.64 6.16
C ALA A 129 8.27 -23.51 6.53
N ALA A 130 8.84 -23.31 7.71
CA ALA A 130 9.85 -24.22 8.23
C ALA A 130 9.22 -25.62 8.36
N ARG A 131 9.97 -26.64 7.96
CA ARG A 131 9.57 -28.05 8.17
C ARG A 131 9.57 -28.39 9.64
#